data_AF-A0A949ZYR9-F1
#
_entry.id   AF-A0A949ZYR9-F1
#
_cell.length_a   1.000
_cell.length_b   1.000
_cell.length_c   1.000
_cell.angle_alpha   90.00
_cell.angle_beta   90.00
_cell.angle_gamma   90.00
#
_symmetry.space_group_name_H-M   'P 1'
#
loop_
_entity.id
_entity.type
_entity.pdbx_description
1 polymer ?
#
loop_
_entity_poly.entity_id
_entity_poly.type
_entity_poly.pdbx_seq_one_letter_code
_entity_poly.pdbx_strand_id
1 'polypeptide(L)'
;MGDRLRLFDRVALRGGKGGRLGNNGSVVTLEAIEAEGLVLRNAKGATGFVPYDALRDKDNGRVRLAYGDVVTLDAIQSATSTEHIHAMPSGSAAVNSFKNYVGLSRARETSWLVVSDGAERSEVLGRRALGNVEPVTETDVWANVARNLSRQPAKALATELLKTAHDVNIGQVRGMADAFQPAQQRAAEKGRAPGASPETAAARAAQRQAIAARKPPKRLTGQRHADQEARRERRVMRPVAARPKTAKAPELPRVTTPEVEASFREALSAAGLRPEGAIHMDGKRHFTKVDGSKSKRGFYVAYLDGAVPHGGIVNHKTGVRVDWKPDGASRTNAADMWAERERVAAARREREAEAKRQEQRAAQVAAARWSKAKPVTSHPYLRKKGVEAHGLREDRHG
;
A
#
# COMPACT_ATOMS: atom_id res chain seq x y z
N MET A 1 15.69 -9.66 35.13
CA MET A 1 14.72 -8.68 35.67
C MET A 1 15.23 -7.29 35.33
N GLY A 2 14.35 -6.36 34.99
CA GLY A 2 14.69 -5.00 34.56
C GLY A 2 14.68 -4.78 33.04
N ASP A 3 14.69 -5.86 32.26
CA ASP A 3 14.70 -5.81 30.80
C ASP A 3 13.49 -5.06 30.24
N ARG A 4 13.74 -4.23 29.22
CA ARG A 4 12.67 -3.56 28.49
C ARG A 4 12.20 -4.43 27.34
N LEU A 5 10.89 -4.63 27.29
CA LEU A 5 10.23 -5.55 26.40
C LEU A 5 9.16 -4.83 25.60
N ARG A 6 9.09 -5.09 24.29
CA ARG A 6 8.13 -4.50 23.38
C ARG A 6 7.02 -5.49 23.03
N LEU A 7 5.78 -5.04 23.22
CA LEU A 7 4.58 -5.80 22.89
C LEU A 7 4.22 -5.64 21.41
N PHE A 8 3.78 -6.72 20.76
CA PHE A 8 3.26 -6.71 19.38
C PHE A 8 1.74 -6.84 19.30
N ASP A 9 1.08 -7.04 20.44
CA ASP A 9 -0.37 -7.10 20.53
C ASP A 9 -0.86 -6.36 21.78
N ARG A 10 -2.18 -6.24 21.90
CA ARG A 10 -2.85 -5.72 23.07
C ARG A 10 -2.80 -6.75 24.19
N VAL A 11 -2.22 -6.35 25.32
CA VAL A 11 -2.13 -7.17 26.53
C VAL A 11 -2.93 -6.51 27.65
N ALA A 12 -3.86 -7.26 28.24
CA ALA A 12 -4.64 -6.85 29.40
C ALA A 12 -3.95 -7.29 30.70
N LEU A 13 -4.15 -6.52 31.77
CA LEU A 13 -3.74 -6.93 33.12
C LEU A 13 -4.72 -8.00 33.63
N ARG A 14 -4.22 -9.15 34.06
CA ARG A 14 -4.99 -10.09 34.91
C ARG A 14 -4.68 -9.80 36.38
N GLY A 15 -5.72 -9.67 37.22
CA GLY A 15 -5.56 -9.57 38.68
C GLY A 15 -5.94 -8.24 39.37
N GLY A 16 -6.89 -7.46 38.83
CA GLY A 16 -7.39 -6.23 39.47
C GLY A 16 -8.44 -5.50 38.61
N LYS A 17 -8.94 -4.34 39.05
CA LYS A 17 -9.90 -3.48 38.29
C LYS A 17 -9.41 -3.36 36.84
N GLY A 18 -10.15 -3.97 35.91
CA GLY A 18 -9.75 -4.22 34.52
C GLY A 18 -8.92 -3.09 33.90
N GLY A 19 -7.62 -3.33 33.78
CA GLY A 19 -6.64 -2.39 33.27
C GLY A 19 -5.92 -2.95 32.04
N ARG A 20 -5.33 -2.05 31.24
CA ARG A 20 -4.51 -2.45 30.09
C ARG A 20 -3.03 -2.33 30.44
N LEU A 21 -2.27 -3.39 30.19
CA LEU A 21 -0.81 -3.35 30.34
C LEU A 21 -0.19 -2.56 29.18
N GLY A 22 -0.60 -2.84 27.95
CA GLY A 22 -0.14 -2.12 26.76
C GLY A 22 -0.85 -2.52 25.47
N ASN A 23 -0.52 -1.83 24.38
CA ASN A 23 -0.91 -2.14 23.01
C ASN A 23 0.32 -2.55 22.18
N ASN A 24 0.11 -2.94 20.93
CA ASN A 24 1.19 -3.07 19.95
C ASN A 24 2.06 -1.81 19.93
N GLY A 25 3.37 -1.99 20.10
CA GLY A 25 4.36 -0.92 20.18
C GLY A 25 4.68 -0.45 21.60
N SER A 26 3.89 -0.83 22.61
CA SER A 26 4.15 -0.42 24.00
C SER A 26 5.39 -1.13 24.55
N VAL A 27 6.25 -0.37 25.24
CA VAL A 27 7.40 -0.90 25.98
C VAL A 27 7.03 -1.06 27.44
N VAL A 28 7.32 -2.23 28.00
CA VAL A 28 7.07 -2.63 29.39
C VAL A 28 8.37 -3.13 30.02
N THR A 29 8.46 -3.12 31.35
CA THR A 29 9.62 -3.60 32.12
C THR A 29 9.32 -4.96 32.69
N LEU A 30 10.27 -5.90 32.59
CA LEU A 30 10.18 -7.22 33.20
C LEU A 30 10.49 -7.16 34.70
N GLU A 31 9.55 -7.56 35.55
CA GLU A 31 9.74 -7.58 37.02
C GLU A 31 10.00 -8.99 37.56
N ALA A 32 9.25 -9.98 37.06
CA ALA A 32 9.45 -11.38 37.43
C ALA A 32 9.23 -12.33 36.23
N ILE A 33 9.90 -13.48 36.27
CA ILE A 33 9.72 -14.60 35.34
C ILE A 33 9.17 -15.74 36.20
N GLU A 34 8.01 -16.25 35.82
CA GLU A 34 7.33 -17.36 36.50
C GLU A 34 7.18 -18.53 35.52
N ALA A 35 6.86 -19.73 36.03
CA ALA A 35 6.74 -20.93 35.19
C ALA A 35 5.70 -20.78 34.06
N GLU A 36 4.59 -20.10 34.35
CA GLU A 36 3.45 -19.97 33.44
C GLU A 36 3.40 -18.63 32.69
N GLY A 37 4.32 -17.71 32.97
CA GLY A 37 4.28 -16.38 32.36
C GLY A 37 5.28 -15.36 32.90
N LEU A 38 5.01 -14.10 32.62
CA LEU A 38 5.86 -12.97 32.97
C LEU A 38 5.07 -11.94 33.81
N VAL A 39 5.72 -11.37 34.81
CA VAL A 39 5.21 -10.20 35.53
C VAL A 39 5.82 -8.96 34.89
N LEU A 40 4.96 -8.13 34.33
CA LEU A 40 5.36 -6.97 33.53
C LEU A 40 4.79 -5.69 34.12
N ARG A 41 5.61 -4.63 34.13
CA ARG A 41 5.21 -3.28 34.55
C ARG A 41 5.16 -2.32 33.37
N ASN A 42 4.07 -1.56 33.25
CA ASN A 42 3.95 -0.52 32.23
C ASN A 42 4.57 0.82 32.67
N ALA A 43 4.71 1.77 31.74
CA ALA A 43 5.26 3.10 32.03
C ALA A 43 4.44 3.94 33.04
N LYS A 44 3.18 3.56 33.32
CA LYS A 44 2.33 4.21 34.33
C LYS A 44 2.48 3.58 35.72
N GLY A 45 3.38 2.62 35.88
CA GLY A 45 3.62 1.91 37.14
C GLY A 45 2.64 0.77 37.42
N ALA A 46 1.75 0.41 36.49
CA ALA A 46 0.86 -0.72 36.68
C ALA A 46 1.60 -2.03 36.34
N THR A 47 1.62 -2.94 37.29
CA THR A 47 2.20 -4.28 37.18
C THR A 47 1.11 -5.32 37.03
N GLY A 48 1.36 -6.37 36.25
CA GLY A 48 0.54 -7.57 36.30
C GLY A 48 1.14 -8.78 35.59
N PHE A 49 0.55 -9.92 35.89
CA PHE A 49 0.93 -11.21 35.33
C PHE A 49 0.36 -11.39 33.92
N VAL A 50 1.21 -11.86 33.01
CA VAL A 50 0.87 -12.15 31.62
C VAL A 50 1.29 -13.59 31.29
N PRO A 51 0.32 -14.49 31.01
CA PRO A 51 0.64 -15.87 30.67
C PRO A 51 1.35 -15.96 29.31
N TYR A 52 2.21 -16.97 29.12
CA TYR A 52 2.93 -17.14 27.86
C TYR A 52 2.00 -17.28 26.64
N ASP A 53 0.83 -17.90 26.80
CA ASP A 53 -0.17 -18.02 25.73
C ASP A 53 -0.68 -16.67 25.22
N ALA A 54 -0.78 -15.67 26.10
CA ALA A 54 -1.18 -14.32 25.69
C ALA A 54 -0.09 -13.58 24.88
N LEU A 55 1.14 -14.09 24.92
CA LEU A 55 2.30 -13.57 24.22
C LEU A 55 2.63 -14.37 22.96
N ARG A 56 1.82 -15.38 22.61
CA ARG A 56 2.01 -16.21 21.42
C ARG A 56 1.02 -15.86 20.32
N ASP A 57 1.49 -15.99 19.09
CA ASP A 57 0.64 -15.97 17.91
C ASP A 57 -0.29 -17.19 17.91
N LYS A 58 -1.56 -16.99 17.58
CA LYS A 58 -2.56 -18.08 17.65
C LYS A 58 -2.42 -19.08 16.51
N ASP A 59 -1.89 -18.66 15.37
CA ASP A 59 -1.82 -19.50 14.17
C ASP A 59 -0.54 -20.33 14.14
N ASN A 60 0.58 -19.76 14.59
CA ASN A 60 1.90 -20.40 14.50
C ASN A 60 2.62 -20.59 15.85
N GLY A 61 2.03 -20.15 16.97
CA GLY A 61 2.59 -20.34 18.31
C GLY A 61 3.86 -19.53 18.61
N ARG A 62 4.33 -18.69 17.68
CA ARG A 62 5.56 -17.91 17.88
C ARG A 62 5.35 -16.84 18.94
N VAL A 63 6.38 -16.60 19.73
CA VAL A 63 6.38 -15.54 20.74
C VAL A 63 6.39 -14.17 20.05
N ARG A 64 5.47 -13.30 20.45
CA ARG A 64 5.23 -11.96 19.91
C ARG A 64 5.75 -10.90 20.87
N LEU A 65 7.05 -10.98 21.13
CA LEU A 65 7.81 -10.09 21.99
C LEU A 65 9.14 -9.75 21.33
N ALA A 66 9.65 -8.55 21.58
CA ALA A 66 11.01 -8.16 21.20
C ALA A 66 11.64 -7.28 22.27
N TYR A 67 12.92 -6.99 22.11
CA TYR A 67 13.62 -6.00 22.92
C TYR A 67 12.97 -4.62 22.78
N GLY A 68 12.81 -3.94 23.90
CA GLY A 68 12.23 -2.60 24.00
C GLY A 68 13.29 -1.48 23.94
N ASP A 69 14.58 -1.83 24.05
CA ASP A 69 15.68 -0.87 24.04
C ASP A 69 15.99 -0.28 22.68
N VAL A 70 15.88 -1.13 21.65
CA VAL A 70 16.16 -0.76 20.27
C VAL A 70 14.90 -0.97 19.46
N VAL A 71 14.53 0.07 18.73
CA VAL A 71 13.29 0.11 17.94
C VAL A 71 13.63 0.49 16.51
N THR A 72 12.96 -0.17 15.56
CA THR A 72 13.14 0.16 14.15
C THR A 72 12.52 1.51 13.82
N LEU A 73 13.03 2.20 12.81
CA LEU A 73 12.49 3.50 12.36
C LEU A 73 10.99 3.45 12.10
N ASP A 74 10.54 2.40 11.43
CA ASP A 74 9.13 2.23 11.04
C ASP A 74 8.23 1.92 12.26
N ALA A 75 8.83 1.51 13.39
CA ALA A 75 8.14 1.22 14.64
C ALA A 75 8.06 2.42 15.59
N ILE A 76 8.96 3.39 15.44
CA ILE A 76 9.01 4.59 16.27
C ILE A 76 7.93 5.55 15.76
N GLN A 77 6.68 5.39 16.20
CA GLN A 77 5.63 6.38 15.95
C GLN A 77 5.33 7.15 17.24
N SER A 78 5.43 8.49 17.19
CA SER A 78 5.11 9.40 18.30
C SER A 78 6.01 9.31 19.56
N ALA A 79 7.12 8.58 19.54
CA ALA A 79 8.08 8.60 20.65
C ALA A 79 8.99 9.84 20.53
N THR A 80 9.04 10.64 21.59
CA THR A 80 9.95 11.79 21.76
C THR A 80 10.98 11.41 22.82
N SER A 81 12.26 11.63 22.54
CA SER A 81 13.37 11.40 23.47
C SER A 81 14.14 12.69 23.72
N THR A 82 14.85 12.78 24.83
CA THR A 82 15.82 13.89 25.05
C THR A 82 16.99 13.73 24.09
N GLU A 83 17.58 12.53 24.08
CA GLU A 83 18.65 12.13 23.17
C GLU A 83 18.25 10.92 22.32
N HIS A 84 18.77 10.83 21.09
CA HIS A 84 18.49 9.71 20.19
C HIS A 84 19.76 9.20 19.51
N ILE A 85 19.96 7.88 19.50
CA ILE A 85 20.99 7.23 18.68
C ILE A 85 20.31 6.65 17.44
N HIS A 86 20.66 7.20 16.28
CA HIS A 86 20.21 6.76 14.98
C HIS A 86 21.26 5.84 14.34
N ALA A 87 21.13 4.53 14.56
CA ALA A 87 22.11 3.53 14.12
C ALA A 87 21.71 2.81 12.82
N MET A 88 22.68 2.68 11.91
CA MET A 88 22.58 2.00 10.62
C MET A 88 23.73 0.98 10.46
N PRO A 89 23.62 -0.20 11.10
CA PRO A 89 24.71 -1.18 11.14
C PRO A 89 25.05 -1.80 9.78
N SER A 90 24.10 -1.82 8.84
CA SER A 90 24.33 -2.28 7.46
C SER A 90 24.64 -1.14 6.48
N GLY A 91 24.96 0.05 7.00
CA GLY A 91 25.13 1.26 6.21
C GLY A 91 23.80 1.97 5.89
N SER A 92 23.92 3.16 5.31
CA SER A 92 22.85 4.12 5.03
C SER A 92 22.04 3.79 3.78
N ALA A 93 22.47 2.81 2.98
CA ALA A 93 21.85 2.44 1.70
C ALA A 93 20.35 2.14 1.79
N ALA A 94 19.88 1.57 2.91
CA ALA A 94 18.47 1.21 3.12
C ALA A 94 17.60 2.38 3.62
N VAL A 95 18.22 3.47 4.06
CA VAL A 95 17.54 4.63 4.63
C VAL A 95 17.44 5.71 3.56
N ASN A 96 16.30 6.39 3.51
CA ASN A 96 16.02 7.49 2.58
C ASN A 96 15.62 8.72 3.39
N SER A 97 15.42 9.86 2.73
CA SER A 97 15.08 11.12 3.39
C SER A 97 13.85 11.04 4.29
N PHE A 98 12.81 10.31 3.87
CA PHE A 98 11.58 10.15 4.65
C PHE A 98 11.82 9.36 5.94
N LYS A 99 12.59 8.25 5.86
CA LYS A 99 12.92 7.43 7.03
C LYS A 99 13.92 8.12 7.95
N ASN A 100 14.90 8.81 7.37
CA ASN A 100 15.92 9.56 8.11
C ASN A 100 15.29 10.72 8.90
N TYR A 101 14.39 11.47 8.26
CA TYR A 101 13.63 12.53 8.91
C TYR A 101 12.88 11.99 10.13
N VAL A 102 12.17 10.87 9.96
CA VAL A 102 11.43 10.21 11.05
C VAL A 102 12.32 9.76 12.20
N GLY A 103 13.57 9.35 11.95
CA GLY A 103 14.52 8.95 13.00
C GLY A 103 15.13 10.15 13.73
N LEU A 104 15.65 11.11 12.98
CA LEU A 104 16.42 12.23 13.54
C LEU A 104 15.53 13.35 14.11
N SER A 105 14.28 13.50 13.67
CA SER A 105 13.38 14.55 14.18
C SER A 105 12.77 14.24 15.56
N ARG A 106 13.25 13.21 16.26
CA ARG A 106 12.61 12.69 17.49
C ARG A 106 13.30 13.08 18.79
N ALA A 107 14.57 13.48 18.71
CA ALA A 107 15.30 14.02 19.86
C ALA A 107 14.93 15.49 20.09
N ARG A 108 14.85 15.90 21.35
CA ARG A 108 14.69 17.31 21.72
C ARG A 108 16.02 18.06 21.76
N GLU A 109 17.09 17.37 22.14
CA GLU A 109 18.39 17.99 22.40
C GLU A 109 19.45 17.47 21.42
N THR A 110 19.78 16.17 21.50
CA THR A 110 20.93 15.61 20.77
C THR A 110 20.55 14.39 19.95
N SER A 111 21.03 14.33 18.71
CA SER A 111 20.93 13.15 17.84
C SER A 111 22.31 12.67 17.42
N TRP A 112 22.61 11.41 17.72
CA TRP A 112 23.84 10.73 17.31
C TRP A 112 23.57 9.89 16.06
N LEU A 113 24.30 10.15 14.98
CA LEU A 113 24.21 9.35 13.77
C LEU A 113 25.35 8.32 13.77
N VAL A 114 25.01 7.03 13.72
CA VAL A 114 25.99 5.94 13.72
C VAL A 114 25.82 5.10 12.46
N VAL A 115 26.86 5.04 11.62
CA VAL A 115 26.88 4.28 10.38
C VAL A 115 28.07 3.32 10.36
N SER A 116 27.92 2.20 9.64
CA SER A 116 29.02 1.24 9.46
C SER A 116 29.97 1.73 8.36
N ASP A 117 31.18 2.14 8.73
CA ASP A 117 32.23 2.60 7.81
C ASP A 117 32.54 1.57 6.72
N GLY A 118 32.68 0.29 7.07
CA GLY A 118 32.93 -0.78 6.11
C GLY A 118 31.80 -0.98 5.09
N ALA A 119 30.54 -0.79 5.52
CA ALA A 119 29.39 -0.88 4.62
C ALA A 119 29.33 0.31 3.65
N GLU A 120 29.60 1.52 4.13
CA GLU A 120 29.65 2.72 3.29
C GLU A 120 30.78 2.63 2.25
N ARG A 121 31.98 2.22 2.68
CA ARG A 121 33.14 2.02 1.79
C ARG A 121 32.86 0.97 0.72
N SER A 122 32.21 -0.13 1.09
CA SER A 122 31.80 -1.17 0.14
C SER A 122 30.81 -0.64 -0.90
N GLU A 123 29.86 0.21 -0.49
CA GLU A 123 28.89 0.83 -1.40
C GLU A 123 29.55 1.85 -2.34
N VAL A 124 30.53 2.63 -1.84
CA VAL A 124 31.33 3.55 -2.66
C VAL A 124 32.11 2.77 -3.72
N LEU A 125 32.84 1.73 -3.32
CA LEU A 125 33.62 0.89 -4.24
C LEU A 125 32.73 0.25 -5.31
N GLY A 126 31.56 -0.27 -4.93
CA GLY A 126 30.60 -0.87 -5.86
C GLY A 126 30.04 0.09 -6.91
N ARG A 127 30.19 1.41 -6.73
CA ARG A 127 29.78 2.44 -7.71
C ARG A 127 30.93 3.03 -8.53
N ARG A 128 32.18 2.82 -8.11
CA ARG A 128 33.34 3.28 -8.87
C ARG A 128 33.47 2.46 -10.16
N ALA A 129 34.04 3.07 -11.19
CA ALA A 129 34.35 2.36 -12.42
C ALA A 129 35.34 1.22 -12.13
N LEU A 130 35.17 0.09 -12.82
CA LEU A 130 36.13 -1.02 -12.76
C LEU A 130 37.52 -0.51 -13.15
N GLY A 131 38.51 -0.72 -12.28
CA GLY A 131 39.89 -0.26 -12.47
C GLY A 131 40.25 1.05 -11.77
N ASN A 132 39.30 1.74 -11.12
CA ASN A 132 39.67 2.83 -10.21
C ASN A 132 40.35 2.25 -8.94
N VAL A 133 41.62 2.63 -8.73
CA VAL A 133 42.48 2.17 -7.63
C VAL A 133 42.61 3.19 -6.50
N GLU A 134 41.99 4.36 -6.61
CA GLU A 134 42.03 5.37 -5.56
C GLU A 134 41.40 4.79 -4.28
N PRO A 135 42.01 5.03 -3.10
CA PRO A 135 41.41 4.61 -1.85
C PRO A 135 40.10 5.37 -1.62
N VAL A 136 39.17 4.74 -0.87
CA VAL A 136 37.99 5.44 -0.39
C VAL A 136 38.40 6.32 0.79
N THR A 137 38.16 7.61 0.70
CA THR A 137 38.44 8.57 1.77
C THR A 137 37.27 8.68 2.75
N GLU A 138 37.48 9.31 3.91
CA GLU A 138 36.38 9.62 4.83
C GLU A 138 35.38 10.60 4.20
N THR A 139 35.86 11.55 3.39
CA THR A 139 35.00 12.47 2.64
C THR A 139 34.07 11.72 1.68
N ASP A 140 34.57 10.69 1.00
CA ASP A 140 33.74 9.82 0.15
C ASP A 140 32.64 9.12 0.97
N VAL A 141 32.97 8.63 2.17
CA VAL A 141 32.01 7.98 3.08
C VAL A 141 30.91 8.95 3.50
N TRP A 142 31.24 10.16 3.95
CA TRP A 142 30.23 11.13 4.36
C TRP A 142 29.40 11.66 3.18
N ALA A 143 30.01 11.85 2.01
CA ALA A 143 29.28 12.14 0.78
C ALA A 143 28.32 10.99 0.42
N ASN A 144 28.74 9.74 0.70
CA ASN A 144 27.92 8.56 0.48
C ASN A 144 26.67 8.56 1.36
N VAL A 145 26.88 8.77 2.66
CA VAL A 145 25.82 8.88 3.66
C VAL A 145 24.86 10.01 3.28
N ALA A 146 25.38 11.21 3.01
CA ALA A 146 24.57 12.37 2.64
C ALA A 146 23.69 12.10 1.40
N ARG A 147 24.24 11.46 0.36
CA ARG A 147 23.48 11.09 -0.84
C ARG A 147 22.39 10.06 -0.54
N ASN A 148 22.66 9.06 0.31
CA ASN A 148 21.65 8.06 0.68
C ASN A 148 20.53 8.67 1.53
N LEU A 149 20.89 9.49 2.51
CA LEU A 149 19.93 10.13 3.42
C LEU A 149 19.15 11.28 2.76
N SER A 150 19.68 11.92 1.72
CA SER A 150 18.96 12.94 0.93
C SER A 150 18.06 12.34 -0.15
N ARG A 151 18.21 11.05 -0.46
CA ARG A 151 17.42 10.38 -1.51
C ARG A 151 15.93 10.44 -1.18
N GLN A 152 15.16 11.06 -2.07
CA GLN A 152 13.71 11.12 -2.02
C GLN A 152 13.14 10.30 -3.18
N PRO A 153 12.80 9.01 -2.96
CA PRO A 153 12.19 8.22 -4.01
C PRO A 153 10.84 8.82 -4.39
N ALA A 154 10.65 9.15 -5.66
CA ALA A 154 9.36 9.53 -6.17
C ALA A 154 8.38 8.37 -5.98
N LYS A 155 7.26 8.62 -5.30
CA LYS A 155 6.17 7.65 -5.23
C LYS A 155 5.52 7.62 -6.60
N ALA A 156 5.78 6.56 -7.37
CA ALA A 156 5.10 6.36 -8.65
C ALA A 156 3.59 6.20 -8.40
N LEU A 157 2.84 7.25 -8.71
CA LEU A 157 1.38 7.22 -8.65
C LEU A 157 0.84 6.55 -9.93
N ALA A 158 -0.32 5.91 -9.82
CA ALA A 158 -0.98 5.30 -10.98
C ALA A 158 -1.28 6.32 -12.09
N THR A 159 -1.51 7.59 -11.73
CA THR A 159 -1.72 8.69 -12.66
C THR A 159 -0.46 9.08 -13.41
N GLU A 160 0.70 9.04 -12.76
CA GLU A 160 1.97 9.33 -13.41
C GLU A 160 2.33 8.25 -14.43
N LEU A 161 2.08 6.98 -14.11
CA LEU A 161 2.28 5.89 -15.07
C LEU A 161 1.45 6.09 -16.36
N LEU A 162 0.19 6.51 -16.23
CA LEU A 162 -0.68 6.79 -17.37
C LEU A 162 -0.22 8.01 -18.16
N LYS A 163 0.22 9.06 -17.47
CA LYS A 163 0.78 10.25 -18.11
C LYS A 163 2.04 9.89 -18.90
N THR A 164 2.99 9.16 -18.30
CA THR A 164 4.20 8.71 -18.99
C THR A 164 3.87 7.81 -20.18
N ALA A 165 2.89 6.91 -20.07
CA ALA A 165 2.45 6.08 -21.19
C ALA A 165 1.85 6.92 -22.34
N HIS A 166 1.06 7.94 -22.00
CA HIS A 166 0.49 8.87 -22.97
C HIS A 166 1.58 9.73 -23.65
N ASP A 167 2.51 10.28 -22.89
CA ASP A 167 3.62 11.10 -23.39
C ASP A 167 4.54 10.29 -24.32
N VAL A 168 4.83 9.04 -23.96
CA VAL A 168 5.59 8.11 -24.83
C VAL A 168 4.82 7.82 -26.12
N ASN A 169 3.51 7.57 -26.04
CA ASN A 169 2.70 7.33 -27.24
C ASN A 169 2.65 8.55 -28.16
N ILE A 170 2.43 9.75 -27.62
CA ILE A 170 2.49 11.00 -28.40
C ILE A 170 3.87 11.21 -29.00
N GLY A 171 4.93 10.99 -28.23
CA GLY A 171 6.31 11.08 -28.72
C GLY A 171 6.58 10.11 -29.86
N GLN A 172 6.05 8.88 -29.80
CA GLN A 172 6.17 7.91 -30.89
C GLN A 172 5.36 8.32 -32.12
N VAL A 173 4.13 8.78 -31.96
CA VAL A 173 3.29 9.23 -33.08
C VAL A 173 3.93 10.44 -33.79
N ARG A 174 4.46 11.41 -33.03
CA ARG A 174 5.17 12.57 -33.58
C ARG A 174 6.46 12.17 -34.28
N GLY A 175 7.32 11.38 -33.62
CA GLY A 175 8.56 10.91 -34.24
C GLY A 175 8.33 10.07 -35.50
N MET A 176 7.21 9.35 -35.56
CA MET A 176 6.82 8.60 -36.74
C MET A 176 6.35 9.54 -37.87
N ALA A 177 5.54 10.56 -37.57
CA ALA A 177 5.14 11.58 -38.53
C ALA A 177 6.36 12.34 -39.11
N ASP A 178 7.30 12.75 -38.27
CA ASP A 178 8.54 13.43 -38.68
C ASP A 178 9.41 12.52 -39.57
N ALA A 179 9.46 11.22 -39.27
CA ALA A 179 10.19 10.25 -40.08
C ALA A 179 9.55 10.00 -41.47
N PHE A 180 8.23 10.17 -41.60
CA PHE A 180 7.49 10.01 -42.85
C PHE A 180 7.45 11.28 -43.72
N GLN A 181 7.63 12.45 -43.12
CA GLN A 181 7.53 13.74 -43.79
C GLN A 181 8.48 13.91 -45.01
N PRO A 182 9.76 13.48 -44.97
CA PRO A 182 10.65 13.58 -46.14
C PRO A 182 10.29 12.63 -47.28
N ALA A 183 9.62 11.51 -46.98
CA ALA A 183 9.14 10.58 -48.02
C ALA A 183 7.86 11.11 -48.69
N GLN A 184 6.97 11.74 -47.90
CA GLN A 184 5.74 12.36 -48.39
C GLN A 184 6.03 13.60 -49.27
N GLN A 185 6.97 14.46 -48.87
CA GLN A 185 7.40 15.62 -49.66
C GLN A 185 7.95 15.21 -51.04
N ARG A 186 8.80 14.18 -51.08
CA ARG A 186 9.34 13.62 -52.34
C ARG A 186 8.28 12.97 -53.23
N ALA A 187 7.21 12.44 -52.65
CA ALA A 187 6.08 11.89 -53.40
C ALA A 187 5.20 13.01 -53.99
N ALA A 188 4.99 14.09 -53.24
CA ALA A 188 4.24 15.27 -53.69
C ALA A 188 4.94 16.02 -54.84
N GLU A 189 6.27 16.17 -54.79
CA GLU A 189 7.04 16.85 -55.86
C GLU A 189 7.08 16.08 -57.20
N LYS A 190 6.92 14.74 -57.18
CA LYS A 190 7.07 13.89 -58.38
C LYS A 190 5.75 13.43 -59.00
N GLY A 191 4.60 13.92 -58.52
CA GLY A 191 3.29 13.65 -59.12
C GLY A 191 2.91 12.17 -59.27
N ARG A 192 3.49 11.28 -58.45
CA ARG A 192 3.28 9.83 -58.56
C ARG A 192 2.34 9.36 -57.46
N ALA A 193 1.22 8.73 -57.83
CA ALA A 193 0.32 8.08 -56.89
C ALA A 193 1.09 7.00 -56.09
N PRO A 194 0.77 6.79 -54.79
CA PRO A 194 1.54 5.91 -53.91
C PRO A 194 1.34 4.44 -54.32
N GLY A 195 2.19 3.96 -55.22
CA GLY A 195 2.33 2.54 -55.52
C GLY A 195 3.22 1.87 -54.47
N ALA A 196 2.66 0.87 -53.77
CA ALA A 196 3.32 -0.10 -52.87
C ALA A 196 4.46 0.50 -52.01
N SER A 197 4.05 1.08 -50.89
CA SER A 197 4.64 2.26 -50.27
C SER A 197 6.00 2.09 -49.55
N PRO A 198 6.85 3.14 -49.54
CA PRO A 198 7.98 3.36 -48.62
C PRO A 198 7.63 3.19 -47.13
N GLU A 199 6.33 3.14 -46.82
CA GLU A 199 5.73 2.84 -45.53
C GLU A 199 6.24 1.55 -44.91
N THR A 200 6.50 0.49 -45.69
CA THR A 200 6.97 -0.79 -45.13
C THR A 200 8.43 -0.74 -44.66
N ALA A 201 9.29 0.03 -45.33
CA ALA A 201 10.70 0.17 -44.95
C ALA A 201 10.87 1.13 -43.77
N ALA A 202 10.17 2.27 -43.80
CA ALA A 202 10.18 3.24 -42.71
C ALA A 202 9.43 2.74 -41.47
N ALA A 203 8.31 2.01 -41.62
CA ALA A 203 7.64 1.35 -40.49
C ALA A 203 8.53 0.27 -39.85
N ARG A 204 9.30 -0.49 -40.65
CA ARG A 204 10.28 -1.46 -40.11
C ARG A 204 11.42 -0.78 -39.38
N ALA A 205 11.91 0.36 -39.86
CA ALA A 205 12.96 1.15 -39.19
C ALA A 205 12.47 1.76 -37.86
N ALA A 206 11.28 2.37 -37.87
CA ALA A 206 10.62 2.92 -36.68
C ALA A 206 10.30 1.81 -35.66
N GLN A 207 9.84 0.65 -36.13
CA GLN A 207 9.56 -0.52 -35.28
C GLN A 207 10.84 -1.09 -34.65
N ARG A 208 11.96 -1.14 -35.39
CA ARG A 208 13.27 -1.55 -34.85
C ARG A 208 13.79 -0.58 -33.79
N GLN A 209 13.69 0.73 -34.02
CA GLN A 209 14.06 1.75 -33.02
C GLN A 209 13.14 1.70 -31.78
N ALA A 210 11.84 1.49 -31.97
CA ALA A 210 10.88 1.33 -30.87
C ALA A 210 11.13 0.07 -30.04
N ILE A 211 11.58 -1.05 -30.65
CA ILE A 211 11.98 -2.27 -29.94
C ILE A 211 13.30 -2.08 -29.18
N ALA A 212 14.27 -1.35 -29.75
CA ALA A 212 15.53 -1.04 -29.09
C ALA A 212 15.36 -0.10 -27.88
N ALA A 213 14.43 0.85 -27.96
CA ALA A 213 14.03 1.72 -26.84
C ALA A 213 13.19 0.98 -25.78
N ARG A 214 12.72 -0.23 -26.06
CA ARG A 214 11.86 -1.07 -25.21
C ARG A 214 12.62 -1.91 -24.19
N LYS A 215 13.83 -1.53 -23.78
CA LYS A 215 14.45 -2.14 -22.59
C LYS A 215 13.69 -1.63 -21.36
N PRO A 216 12.89 -2.47 -20.67
CA PRO A 216 12.25 -2.04 -19.44
C PRO A 216 13.36 -1.68 -18.43
N PRO A 217 13.15 -0.67 -17.57
CA PRO A 217 14.05 -0.48 -16.43
C PRO A 217 14.09 -1.80 -15.66
N LYS A 218 15.29 -2.36 -15.48
CA LYS A 218 15.49 -3.53 -14.60
C LYS A 218 14.92 -3.16 -13.24
N ARG A 219 13.76 -3.71 -12.89
CA ARG A 219 13.22 -3.62 -11.54
C ARG A 219 14.16 -4.43 -10.66
N LEU A 220 14.86 -3.79 -9.74
CA LEU A 220 15.50 -4.48 -8.62
C LEU A 220 14.41 -5.07 -7.74
N THR A 221 14.00 -6.30 -8.03
CA THR A 221 13.17 -7.13 -7.17
C THR A 221 13.85 -8.50 -7.10
N GLY A 222 14.16 -8.95 -5.87
CA GLY A 222 15.15 -9.99 -5.56
C GLY A 222 14.91 -11.42 -6.09
N GLN A 223 15.65 -12.37 -5.50
CA GLN A 223 15.93 -13.77 -5.89
C GLN A 223 14.89 -14.55 -6.74
N ARG A 224 13.59 -14.28 -6.62
CA ARG A 224 12.54 -14.94 -7.42
C ARG A 224 12.62 -14.66 -8.93
N HIS A 225 13.27 -13.57 -9.36
CA HIS A 225 13.44 -13.27 -10.78
C HIS A 225 14.55 -14.11 -11.43
N ALA A 226 15.63 -14.40 -10.69
CA ALA A 226 16.75 -15.22 -11.19
C ALA A 226 16.31 -16.66 -11.47
N ASP A 227 15.47 -17.23 -10.60
CA ASP A 227 14.90 -18.58 -10.82
C ASP A 227 13.96 -18.64 -12.02
N GLN A 228 13.24 -17.55 -12.33
CA GLN A 228 12.36 -17.49 -13.49
C GLN A 228 13.14 -17.30 -14.80
N GLU A 229 14.22 -16.52 -14.78
CA GLU A 229 15.12 -16.35 -15.92
C GLU A 229 15.87 -17.66 -16.22
N ALA A 230 16.44 -18.32 -15.21
CA ALA A 230 17.08 -19.63 -15.38
C ALA A 230 16.10 -20.70 -15.93
N ARG A 231 14.83 -20.68 -15.49
CA ARG A 231 13.78 -21.55 -16.04
C ARG A 231 13.40 -21.20 -17.47
N ARG A 232 13.39 -19.91 -17.83
CA ARG A 232 13.13 -19.44 -19.20
C ARG A 232 14.28 -19.81 -20.14
N GLU A 233 15.51 -19.60 -19.74
CA GLU A 233 16.71 -19.96 -20.51
C GLU A 233 16.78 -21.47 -20.75
N ARG A 234 16.53 -22.30 -19.72
CA ARG A 234 16.40 -23.76 -19.86
C ARG A 234 15.26 -24.18 -20.80
N ARG A 235 14.18 -23.40 -20.91
CA ARG A 235 13.05 -23.65 -21.82
C ARG A 235 13.34 -23.23 -23.26
N VAL A 236 14.17 -22.20 -23.45
CA VAL A 236 14.61 -21.73 -24.78
C VAL A 236 15.64 -22.69 -25.38
N MET A 237 16.50 -23.30 -24.55
CA MET A 237 17.52 -24.28 -24.98
C MET A 237 17.01 -25.70 -25.25
N ARG A 238 15.72 -26.01 -25.01
CA ARG A 238 15.15 -27.32 -25.42
C ARG A 238 14.86 -27.33 -26.93
N PRO A 239 15.25 -28.39 -27.66
CA PRO A 239 14.91 -28.55 -29.08
C PRO A 239 13.39 -28.49 -29.27
N VAL A 240 12.95 -27.83 -30.36
CA VAL A 240 11.54 -27.47 -30.62
C VAL A 240 10.58 -28.67 -30.56
N ALA A 241 11.07 -29.86 -30.91
CA ALA A 241 10.32 -31.13 -30.86
C ALA A 241 9.94 -31.59 -29.44
N ALA A 242 10.62 -31.11 -28.39
CA ALA A 242 10.38 -31.51 -27.00
C ALA A 242 9.59 -30.47 -26.18
N ARG A 243 9.01 -29.45 -26.83
CA ARG A 243 8.14 -28.47 -26.16
C ARG A 243 6.73 -29.07 -26.02
N PRO A 244 6.17 -29.22 -24.80
CA PRO A 244 4.79 -29.69 -24.67
C PRO A 244 3.87 -28.70 -25.39
N LYS A 245 3.07 -29.21 -26.35
CA LYS A 245 2.00 -28.44 -26.97
C LYS A 245 1.07 -28.00 -25.84
N THR A 246 0.85 -26.70 -25.69
CA THR A 246 -0.08 -26.16 -24.70
C THR A 246 -1.46 -26.68 -25.05
N ALA A 247 -1.95 -27.68 -24.31
CA ALA A 247 -3.35 -28.09 -24.40
C ALA A 247 -4.21 -26.87 -24.06
N LYS A 248 -5.22 -26.58 -24.89
CA LYS A 248 -6.23 -25.56 -24.61
C LYS A 248 -6.85 -25.93 -23.25
N ALA A 249 -6.78 -25.02 -22.27
CA ALA A 249 -7.37 -25.25 -20.96
C ALA A 249 -8.86 -25.62 -21.11
N PRO A 250 -9.40 -26.53 -20.28
CA PRO A 250 -10.81 -26.90 -20.38
C PRO A 250 -11.68 -25.64 -20.25
N GLU A 251 -12.57 -25.43 -21.21
CA GLU A 251 -13.57 -24.38 -21.18
C GLU A 251 -14.60 -24.78 -20.12
N LEU A 252 -14.50 -24.23 -18.91
CA LEU A 252 -15.46 -24.49 -17.84
C LEU A 252 -16.82 -23.87 -18.22
N PRO A 253 -17.95 -24.49 -17.82
CA PRO A 253 -19.28 -24.06 -18.22
C PRO A 253 -19.55 -22.62 -17.75
N ARG A 254 -20.14 -21.81 -18.63
CA ARG A 254 -20.63 -20.47 -18.28
C ARG A 254 -21.83 -20.63 -17.36
N VAL A 255 -21.66 -20.29 -16.08
CA VAL A 255 -22.75 -20.30 -15.08
C VAL A 255 -23.84 -19.33 -15.55
N THR A 256 -25.10 -19.75 -15.51
CA THR A 256 -26.22 -18.93 -16.00
C THR A 256 -26.68 -17.93 -14.94
N THR A 257 -27.20 -16.77 -15.35
CA THR A 257 -27.65 -15.68 -14.46
C THR A 257 -28.57 -16.13 -13.29
N PRO A 258 -29.55 -17.03 -13.48
CA PRO A 258 -30.42 -17.48 -12.40
C PRO A 258 -29.71 -18.30 -11.31
N GLU A 259 -28.71 -19.10 -11.67
CA GLU A 259 -27.92 -19.92 -10.73
C GLU A 259 -27.03 -19.02 -9.85
N VAL A 260 -26.46 -17.97 -10.45
CA VAL A 260 -25.64 -16.97 -9.76
C VAL A 260 -26.47 -16.21 -8.73
N GLU A 261 -27.68 -15.78 -9.11
CA GLU A 261 -28.60 -15.11 -8.18
C GLU A 261 -29.05 -16.02 -7.04
N ALA A 262 -29.34 -17.30 -7.33
CA ALA A 262 -29.71 -18.28 -6.31
C ALA A 262 -28.58 -18.50 -5.30
N SER A 263 -27.35 -18.72 -5.78
CA SER A 263 -26.16 -18.85 -4.92
C SER A 263 -25.91 -17.60 -4.07
N PHE A 264 -26.10 -16.40 -4.64
CA PHE A 264 -25.94 -15.17 -3.88
C PHE A 264 -27.02 -15.01 -2.81
N ARG A 265 -28.26 -15.38 -3.10
CA ARG A 265 -29.38 -15.35 -2.14
C ARG A 265 -29.14 -16.26 -0.95
N GLU A 266 -28.59 -17.43 -1.20
CA GLU A 266 -28.17 -18.37 -0.15
C GLU A 266 -27.09 -17.75 0.74
N ALA A 267 -26.06 -17.15 0.15
CA ALA A 267 -24.99 -16.47 0.89
C ALA A 267 -25.51 -15.30 1.74
N LEU A 268 -26.47 -14.52 1.23
CA LEU A 268 -27.14 -13.45 2.01
C LEU A 268 -27.87 -14.02 3.22
N SER A 269 -28.58 -15.13 3.02
CA SER A 269 -29.36 -15.78 4.08
C SER A 269 -28.46 -16.40 5.15
N ALA A 270 -27.36 -17.06 4.75
CA ALA A 270 -26.33 -17.59 5.64
C ALA A 270 -25.63 -16.50 6.47
N ALA A 271 -25.42 -15.30 5.91
CA ALA A 271 -24.89 -14.14 6.62
C ALA A 271 -25.94 -13.42 7.52
N GLY A 272 -27.17 -13.92 7.56
CA GLY A 272 -28.27 -13.38 8.38
C GLY A 272 -28.91 -12.12 7.81
N LEU A 273 -28.78 -11.86 6.50
CA LEU A 273 -29.52 -10.81 5.79
C LEU A 273 -30.84 -11.39 5.25
N ARG A 274 -31.88 -10.57 5.25
CA ARG A 274 -33.22 -10.90 4.75
C ARG A 274 -33.71 -9.84 3.76
N PRO A 275 -33.21 -9.84 2.51
CA PRO A 275 -33.72 -8.96 1.44
C PRO A 275 -35.21 -9.19 1.23
N GLU A 276 -35.97 -8.09 1.20
CA GLU A 276 -37.39 -8.10 0.87
C GLU A 276 -37.51 -7.89 -0.65
N GLY A 277 -37.96 -8.92 -1.38
CA GLY A 277 -38.14 -8.87 -2.83
C GLY A 277 -36.92 -9.32 -3.63
N ALA A 278 -36.81 -8.82 -4.87
CA ALA A 278 -35.73 -9.18 -5.77
C ALA A 278 -34.37 -8.69 -5.25
N ILE A 279 -33.34 -9.52 -5.41
CA ILE A 279 -31.95 -9.13 -5.12
C ILE A 279 -31.38 -8.41 -6.34
N HIS A 280 -30.56 -7.38 -6.10
CA HIS A 280 -29.99 -6.54 -7.14
C HIS A 280 -28.47 -6.70 -7.20
N MET A 281 -27.94 -7.17 -8.33
CA MET A 281 -26.52 -7.36 -8.57
C MET A 281 -25.95 -6.31 -9.53
N ASP A 282 -26.33 -5.04 -9.33
CA ASP A 282 -26.03 -3.89 -10.18
C ASP A 282 -24.77 -3.09 -9.76
N GLY A 283 -23.99 -3.64 -8.83
CA GLY A 283 -22.78 -3.01 -8.29
C GLY A 283 -23.02 -1.87 -7.30
N LYS A 284 -24.28 -1.61 -6.91
CA LYS A 284 -24.63 -0.60 -5.89
C LYS A 284 -24.83 -1.25 -4.52
N ARG A 285 -24.74 -0.42 -3.47
CA ARG A 285 -25.04 -0.87 -2.10
C ARG A 285 -26.55 -0.91 -1.90
N HIS A 286 -27.06 -2.08 -1.55
CA HIS A 286 -28.46 -2.31 -1.20
C HIS A 286 -28.58 -2.62 0.28
N PHE A 287 -29.34 -1.81 1.00
CA PHE A 287 -29.56 -1.95 2.44
C PHE A 287 -30.77 -2.83 2.73
N THR A 288 -30.59 -3.79 3.63
CA THR A 288 -31.59 -4.80 3.95
C THR A 288 -31.69 -5.05 5.46
N LYS A 289 -32.81 -5.68 5.85
CA LYS A 289 -33.04 -6.16 7.21
C LYS A 289 -32.12 -7.35 7.50
N VAL A 290 -31.87 -7.56 8.78
CA VAL A 290 -31.06 -8.67 9.30
C VAL A 290 -31.87 -9.42 10.35
N ASP A 291 -31.55 -10.68 10.57
CA ASP A 291 -32.31 -11.54 11.48
C ASP A 291 -32.49 -10.93 12.88
N GLY A 292 -33.74 -10.92 13.33
CA GLY A 292 -34.15 -10.33 14.61
C GLY A 292 -33.94 -8.81 14.70
N SER A 293 -33.96 -8.07 13.59
CA SER A 293 -33.96 -6.61 13.57
C SER A 293 -34.94 -6.07 12.54
N LYS A 294 -35.86 -5.20 12.97
CA LYS A 294 -36.78 -4.47 12.08
C LYS A 294 -36.07 -3.34 11.31
N SER A 295 -34.90 -2.90 11.77
CA SER A 295 -34.09 -1.86 11.12
C SER A 295 -33.16 -2.44 10.05
N LYS A 296 -32.92 -1.68 8.97
CA LYS A 296 -31.98 -2.00 7.86
C LYS A 296 -30.51 -1.94 8.32
N ARG A 297 -30.09 -2.93 9.11
CA ARG A 297 -28.73 -3.04 9.70
C ARG A 297 -27.79 -3.96 8.90
N GLY A 298 -28.16 -4.37 7.70
CA GLY A 298 -27.30 -5.10 6.78
C GLY A 298 -27.22 -4.39 5.43
N PHE A 299 -26.12 -4.60 4.71
CA PHE A 299 -26.04 -4.21 3.31
C PHE A 299 -25.27 -5.25 2.50
N TYR A 300 -25.54 -5.27 1.21
CA TYR A 300 -24.77 -6.05 0.25
C TYR A 300 -24.46 -5.24 -0.99
N VAL A 301 -23.44 -5.67 -1.73
CA VAL A 301 -23.10 -5.20 -3.08
C VAL A 301 -22.72 -6.42 -3.89
N ALA A 302 -23.24 -6.54 -5.11
CA ALA A 302 -22.86 -7.61 -6.03
C ALA A 302 -22.79 -7.09 -7.44
N TYR A 303 -21.91 -7.68 -8.24
CA TYR A 303 -21.64 -7.33 -9.62
C TYR A 303 -21.94 -8.56 -10.48
N LEU A 304 -22.92 -8.43 -11.38
CA LEU A 304 -23.25 -9.45 -12.36
C LEU A 304 -22.53 -9.23 -13.70
N ASP A 305 -22.35 -7.97 -14.12
CA ASP A 305 -21.88 -7.58 -15.46
C ASP A 305 -20.35 -7.58 -15.64
N GLY A 306 -19.69 -8.65 -15.19
CA GLY A 306 -18.23 -8.80 -15.26
C GLY A 306 -17.80 -10.24 -15.62
N ALA A 307 -16.50 -10.43 -15.85
CA ALA A 307 -15.93 -11.73 -16.25
C ALA A 307 -16.20 -12.86 -15.24
N VAL A 308 -16.36 -12.49 -13.96
CA VAL A 308 -16.77 -13.39 -12.86
C VAL A 308 -17.69 -12.59 -11.93
N PRO A 309 -18.93 -13.05 -11.70
CA PRO A 309 -19.80 -12.44 -10.70
C PRO A 309 -19.15 -12.47 -9.32
N HIS A 310 -19.29 -11.39 -8.56
CA HIS A 310 -18.71 -11.29 -7.23
C HIS A 310 -19.46 -10.27 -6.38
N GLY A 311 -19.31 -10.35 -5.06
CA GLY A 311 -20.02 -9.47 -4.15
C GLY A 311 -19.46 -9.44 -2.74
N GLY A 312 -20.01 -8.56 -1.93
CA GLY A 312 -19.70 -8.42 -0.52
C GLY A 312 -20.98 -8.28 0.29
N ILE A 313 -21.00 -8.93 1.46
CA ILE A 313 -22.15 -8.99 2.36
C ILE A 313 -21.70 -8.52 3.73
N VAL A 314 -22.48 -7.62 4.35
CA VAL A 314 -22.16 -7.07 5.67
C VAL A 314 -23.39 -7.04 6.56
N ASN A 315 -23.27 -7.64 7.75
CA ASN A 315 -24.27 -7.60 8.81
C ASN A 315 -23.74 -6.76 9.99
N HIS A 316 -24.26 -5.55 10.20
CA HIS A 316 -23.78 -4.69 11.29
C HIS A 316 -24.28 -5.12 12.67
N LYS A 317 -25.30 -5.98 12.77
CA LYS A 317 -25.80 -6.48 14.05
C LYS A 317 -24.87 -7.55 14.63
N THR A 318 -24.40 -8.47 13.80
CA THR A 318 -23.49 -9.56 14.20
C THR A 318 -22.02 -9.23 13.96
N GLY A 319 -21.74 -8.21 13.15
CA GLY A 319 -20.38 -7.86 12.71
C GLY A 319 -19.85 -8.71 11.55
N VAL A 320 -20.65 -9.66 11.04
CA VAL A 320 -20.25 -10.57 9.95
C VAL A 320 -19.98 -9.80 8.65
N ARG A 321 -18.88 -10.15 7.99
CA ARG A 321 -18.51 -9.68 6.66
C ARG A 321 -18.10 -10.87 5.81
N VAL A 322 -18.69 -11.00 4.62
CA VAL A 322 -18.43 -12.11 3.70
C VAL A 322 -18.11 -11.55 2.33
N ASP A 323 -16.98 -11.98 1.76
CA ASP A 323 -16.69 -11.80 0.34
C ASP A 323 -17.27 -13.00 -0.42
N TRP A 324 -18.21 -12.77 -1.32
CA TRP A 324 -18.94 -13.81 -2.04
C TRP A 324 -18.48 -13.93 -3.50
N LYS A 325 -18.39 -15.17 -3.97
CA LYS A 325 -18.22 -15.55 -5.38
C LYS A 325 -18.99 -16.85 -5.63
N PRO A 326 -19.57 -17.05 -6.83
CA PRO A 326 -20.23 -18.30 -7.17
C PRO A 326 -19.19 -19.43 -7.32
N ASP A 327 -19.54 -20.62 -6.84
CA ASP A 327 -18.72 -21.82 -6.98
C ASP A 327 -18.57 -22.23 -8.46
N GLY A 328 -17.38 -22.69 -8.84
CA GLY A 328 -17.10 -23.12 -10.21
C GLY A 328 -16.85 -21.99 -11.23
N ALA A 329 -16.97 -20.72 -10.85
CA ALA A 329 -16.67 -19.61 -11.75
C ALA A 329 -15.17 -19.48 -12.02
N SER A 330 -14.75 -19.83 -13.24
CA SER A 330 -13.38 -19.69 -13.70
C SER A 330 -13.21 -18.54 -14.68
N ARG A 331 -12.03 -17.92 -14.64
CA ARG A 331 -11.65 -16.78 -15.46
C ARG A 331 -11.44 -17.25 -16.90
N THR A 332 -12.37 -16.93 -17.78
CA THR A 332 -12.13 -17.06 -19.21
C THR A 332 -11.44 -15.79 -19.72
N ASN A 333 -10.16 -15.92 -20.10
CA ASN A 333 -9.33 -14.95 -20.83
C ASN A 333 -8.71 -13.75 -20.07
N ALA A 334 -7.48 -13.40 -20.47
CA ALA A 334 -6.65 -12.33 -19.90
C ALA A 334 -7.13 -10.91 -20.28
N ALA A 335 -7.88 -10.78 -21.39
CA ALA A 335 -8.49 -9.52 -21.81
C ALA A 335 -9.60 -9.06 -20.85
N ASP A 336 -10.45 -10.00 -20.43
CA ASP A 336 -11.56 -9.72 -19.52
C ASP A 336 -11.06 -9.33 -18.11
N MET A 337 -9.93 -9.92 -17.70
CA MET A 337 -9.19 -9.52 -16.49
C MET A 337 -8.64 -8.07 -16.54
N TRP A 338 -8.25 -7.58 -17.72
CA TRP A 338 -7.73 -6.23 -17.88
C TRP A 338 -8.86 -5.20 -17.85
N ALA A 339 -9.93 -5.46 -18.61
CA ALA A 339 -11.10 -4.60 -18.65
C ALA A 339 -11.75 -4.44 -17.26
N GLU A 340 -11.84 -5.53 -16.49
CA GLU A 340 -12.38 -5.47 -15.11
C GLU A 340 -11.50 -4.65 -14.17
N ARG A 341 -10.17 -4.81 -14.27
CA ARG A 341 -9.22 -4.02 -13.48
C ARG A 341 -9.31 -2.53 -13.80
N GLU A 342 -9.49 -2.17 -15.07
CA GLU A 342 -9.72 -0.79 -15.47
C GLU A 342 -11.03 -0.23 -14.93
N ARG A 343 -12.14 -0.99 -14.99
CA ARG A 343 -13.42 -0.59 -14.41
C ARG A 343 -13.34 -0.38 -12.90
N VAL A 344 -12.75 -1.32 -12.15
CA VAL A 344 -12.55 -1.18 -10.70
C VAL A 344 -11.66 0.02 -10.38
N ALA A 345 -10.60 0.25 -11.16
CA ALA A 345 -9.73 1.40 -10.98
C ALA A 345 -10.44 2.73 -11.28
N ALA A 346 -11.28 2.80 -12.31
CA ALA A 346 -12.08 3.97 -12.65
C ALA A 346 -13.10 4.30 -11.54
N ALA A 347 -13.88 3.29 -11.11
CA ALA A 347 -14.84 3.44 -10.02
C ALA A 347 -14.18 3.86 -8.69
N ARG A 348 -12.95 3.39 -8.44
CA ARG A 348 -12.16 3.84 -7.28
C ARG A 348 -11.77 5.30 -7.40
N ARG A 349 -11.31 5.77 -8.56
CA ARG A 349 -10.94 7.18 -8.80
C ARG A 349 -12.14 8.11 -8.62
N GLU A 350 -13.30 7.73 -9.12
CA GLU A 350 -14.53 8.52 -8.97
C GLU A 350 -14.91 8.70 -7.50
N ARG A 351 -14.89 7.62 -6.71
CA ARG A 351 -15.15 7.67 -5.27
C ARG A 351 -14.14 8.52 -4.51
N GLU A 352 -12.85 8.37 -4.83
CA GLU A 352 -11.78 9.18 -4.21
C GLU A 352 -11.93 10.66 -4.57
N ALA A 353 -12.29 10.98 -5.82
CA ALA A 353 -12.56 12.35 -6.25
C ALA A 353 -13.78 12.95 -5.55
N GLU A 354 -14.86 12.18 -5.38
CA GLU A 354 -16.05 12.64 -4.66
C GLU A 354 -15.77 12.85 -3.18
N ALA A 355 -15.08 11.93 -2.52
CA ALA A 355 -14.66 12.07 -1.13
C ALA A 355 -13.81 13.35 -0.95
N LYS A 356 -12.86 13.59 -1.85
CA LYS A 356 -12.03 14.81 -1.83
C LYS A 356 -12.86 16.07 -2.02
N ARG A 357 -13.86 16.07 -2.91
CA ARG A 357 -14.79 17.21 -3.08
C ARG A 357 -15.60 17.47 -1.81
N GLN A 358 -16.10 16.42 -1.16
CA GLN A 358 -16.85 16.54 0.09
C GLN A 358 -15.96 17.06 1.22
N GLU A 359 -14.74 16.55 1.35
CA GLU A 359 -13.76 17.01 2.33
C GLU A 359 -13.37 18.47 2.12
N GLN A 360 -13.12 18.89 0.87
CA GLN A 360 -12.84 20.29 0.53
C GLN A 360 -14.02 21.19 0.88
N ARG A 361 -15.25 20.78 0.57
CA ARG A 361 -16.46 21.54 0.97
C ARG A 361 -16.58 21.64 2.49
N ALA A 362 -16.37 20.54 3.21
CA ALA A 362 -16.42 20.54 4.67
C ALA A 362 -15.33 21.45 5.28
N ALA A 363 -14.10 21.42 4.74
CA ALA A 363 -13.00 22.28 5.15
C ALA A 363 -13.31 23.76 4.89
N GLN A 364 -13.88 24.11 3.73
CA GLN A 364 -14.31 25.47 3.42
C GLN A 364 -15.40 25.96 4.39
N VAL A 365 -16.39 25.11 4.68
CA VAL A 365 -17.45 25.43 5.64
C VAL A 365 -16.88 25.61 7.05
N ALA A 366 -15.97 24.74 7.48
CA ALA A 366 -15.31 24.84 8.78
C ALA A 366 -14.45 26.12 8.88
N ALA A 367 -13.67 26.44 7.85
CA ALA A 367 -12.87 27.67 7.79
C ALA A 367 -13.75 28.92 7.83
N ALA A 368 -14.87 28.94 7.09
CA ALA A 368 -15.80 30.06 7.10
C ALA A 368 -16.53 30.21 8.44
N ARG A 369 -16.81 29.11 9.15
CA ARG A 369 -17.35 29.16 10.53
C ARG A 369 -16.31 29.70 11.50
N TRP A 370 -15.08 29.18 11.42
CA TRP A 370 -13.96 29.63 12.25
C TRP A 370 -13.66 31.13 12.08
N SER A 371 -13.64 31.63 10.84
CA SER A 371 -13.36 33.05 10.58
C SER A 371 -14.43 33.98 11.14
N LYS A 372 -15.70 33.55 11.15
CA LYS A 372 -16.85 34.31 11.67
C LYS A 372 -17.03 34.18 13.18
N ALA A 373 -16.48 33.14 13.80
CA ALA A 373 -16.56 32.92 15.24
C ALA A 373 -15.74 33.98 16.00
N LYS A 374 -16.24 34.46 17.13
CA LYS A 374 -15.58 35.50 17.92
C LYS A 374 -14.61 34.87 18.92
N PRO A 375 -13.39 35.38 19.08
CA PRO A 375 -12.49 34.91 20.13
C PRO A 375 -13.14 35.11 21.51
N VAL A 376 -13.07 34.08 22.34
CA VAL A 376 -13.55 34.13 23.72
C VAL A 376 -12.37 34.07 24.66
N THR A 377 -12.26 35.05 25.53
CA THR A 377 -11.25 35.11 26.58
C THR A 377 -11.73 34.50 27.89
N SER A 378 -13.04 34.33 28.06
CA SER A 378 -13.64 33.77 29.27
C SER A 378 -15.01 33.16 29.01
N HIS A 379 -15.25 31.94 29.50
CA HIS A 379 -16.54 31.26 29.41
C HIS A 379 -16.91 30.64 30.77
N PRO A 380 -18.19 30.64 31.20
CA PRO A 380 -18.60 30.10 32.51
C PRO A 380 -18.14 28.65 32.75
N TYR A 381 -18.14 27.82 31.71
CA TYR A 381 -17.63 26.45 31.77
C TYR A 381 -16.13 26.39 32.06
N LEU A 382 -15.33 27.24 31.40
CA LEU A 382 -13.88 27.31 31.58
C LEU A 382 -13.51 27.79 32.99
N ARG A 383 -14.24 28.80 33.50
CA ARG A 383 -14.10 29.27 34.89
C ARG A 383 -14.40 28.16 35.89
N LYS A 384 -15.47 27.40 35.68
CA LYS A 384 -15.84 26.25 36.53
C LYS A 384 -14.78 25.13 36.49
N LYS A 385 -14.05 25.00 35.38
CA LYS A 385 -13.02 23.97 35.19
C LYS A 385 -11.60 24.44 35.52
N GLY A 386 -11.39 25.73 35.76
CA GLY A 386 -10.07 26.31 36.04
C GLY A 386 -9.11 26.25 34.85
N VAL A 387 -9.63 26.27 33.61
CA VAL A 387 -8.82 26.16 32.38
C VAL A 387 -8.92 27.45 31.59
N GLU A 388 -7.81 27.90 31.00
CA GLU A 388 -7.77 29.08 30.14
C GLU A 388 -8.41 28.82 28.76
N ALA A 389 -8.78 29.89 28.05
CA ALA A 389 -9.53 29.76 26.81
C ALA A 389 -8.70 29.27 25.61
N HIS A 390 -7.37 29.25 25.66
CA HIS A 390 -6.47 28.69 24.62
C HIS A 390 -6.94 28.83 23.16
N GLY A 391 -7.31 30.04 22.73
CA GLY A 391 -7.73 30.31 21.35
C GLY A 391 -9.15 29.83 20.99
N LEU A 392 -10.00 29.56 21.99
CA LEU A 392 -11.41 29.25 21.81
C LEU A 392 -12.13 30.39 21.08
N ARG A 393 -13.00 30.01 20.14
CA ARG A 393 -13.88 30.94 19.45
C ARG A 393 -15.31 30.43 19.54
N GLU A 394 -16.24 31.33 19.77
CA GLU A 394 -17.67 31.07 19.91
C GLU A 394 -18.38 31.52 18.62
N ASP A 395 -19.23 30.65 18.08
CA ASP A 395 -20.05 31.01 16.95
C ASP A 395 -21.33 31.72 17.42
N ARG A 396 -22.22 32.08 16.48
CA ARG A 396 -23.43 32.85 16.79
C ARG A 396 -24.49 32.07 17.61
N HIS A 397 -24.28 30.78 17.86
CA HIS A 397 -25.20 29.91 18.58
C HIS A 397 -24.76 29.62 20.03
N GLY A 398 -23.57 30.10 20.44
CA GLY A 398 -23.01 29.83 21.76
C GLY A 398 -22.27 28.51 21.83
#